data_AF-A0A175RJJ0-F1
#
_entry.id   AF-A0A175RJJ0-F1
#
_cell.length_a   1.000
_cell.length_b   1.000
_cell.length_c   1.000
_cell.angle_alpha   90.00
_cell.angle_beta   90.00
_cell.angle_gamma   90.00
#
_symmetry.space_group_name_H-M   'P 1'
#
loop_
_entity.id
_entity.type
_entity.pdbx_description
1 polymer ?
#
loop_
_entity_poly.entity_id
_entity_poly.type
_entity_poly.pdbx_seq_one_letter_code
_entity_poly.pdbx_strand_id
1 'polypeptide(L)'
;MPGMSQPASIMAPLDLSGPALLAGTPGHGDALVLGATRLLAAGRPEDAFLLADRACRLSSPPPAPSLALRALSLWRMGEKTEAVADLSRALTGDPGDPVVARAALQLSAGGAEMPDPCDLLVQTVQAHDLLRLSVARLLASGRPALARLDVMDRRLTGWLIWAGNAASVELSLEGSGERTLAAQPDFPLAPPGARGTFIDLALSCDVHRWTLGLPGETEPLTSGALWPRSSAAVSPLEGRAPDLVPARRPITILVPVFEDFEATQDCLRAAVAAKSESVRVLVVDDASPNRRLKLLLDALAARGLI
;
A
#
# COMPACT_ATOMS: atom_id res chain seq x y z
N MET A 1 21.09 -60.82 35.29
CA MET A 1 20.44 -61.07 33.98
C MET A 1 19.70 -59.80 33.58
N PRO A 2 19.82 -59.38 32.32
CA PRO A 2 20.14 -58.00 31.95
C PRO A 2 18.91 -57.18 31.56
N GLY A 3 18.96 -55.88 31.88
CA GLY A 3 18.01 -54.88 31.41
C GLY A 3 18.11 -54.72 29.90
N MET A 4 16.99 -54.91 29.21
CA MET A 4 16.84 -54.64 27.79
C MET A 4 16.67 -53.13 27.59
N SER A 5 17.77 -52.42 27.34
CA SER A 5 17.73 -51.09 26.75
C SER A 5 17.27 -51.21 25.30
N GLN A 6 16.07 -50.72 24.99
CA GLN A 6 15.68 -50.44 23.61
C GLN A 6 16.59 -49.35 23.04
N PRO A 7 17.12 -49.49 21.81
CA PRO A 7 17.84 -48.41 21.16
C PRO A 7 16.87 -47.26 20.85
N ALA A 8 17.31 -46.04 21.15
CA ALA A 8 16.61 -44.82 20.77
C ALA A 8 16.36 -44.85 19.26
N SER A 9 15.09 -44.86 18.88
CA SER A 9 14.67 -44.77 17.49
C SER A 9 15.15 -43.43 16.94
N ILE A 10 16.15 -43.48 16.06
CA ILE A 10 16.67 -42.31 15.36
C ILE A 10 15.50 -41.78 14.53
N MET A 11 14.95 -40.62 14.91
CA MET A 11 13.99 -39.89 14.09
C MET A 11 14.57 -39.78 12.69
N ALA A 12 13.82 -40.26 11.70
CA ALA A 12 14.16 -40.09 10.30
C ALA A 12 14.46 -38.60 10.03
N PRO A 13 15.46 -38.29 9.19
CA PRO A 13 15.81 -36.91 8.88
C PRO A 13 14.56 -36.19 8.35
N LEU A 14 14.18 -35.10 9.00
CA LEU A 14 13.14 -34.21 8.50
C LEU A 14 13.55 -33.79 7.08
N ASP A 15 12.72 -34.14 6.11
CA ASP A 15 12.84 -33.62 4.75
C ASP A 15 12.50 -32.13 4.79
N LEU A 16 13.53 -31.28 4.78
CA LEU A 16 13.42 -29.81 4.82
C LEU A 16 13.21 -29.21 3.43
N SER A 17 12.84 -30.01 2.43
CA SER A 17 12.68 -29.56 1.05
C SER A 17 11.20 -29.65 0.63
N GLY A 18 10.39 -28.66 1.02
CA GLY A 18 9.00 -28.59 0.56
C GLY A 18 8.22 -27.35 1.00
N PRO A 19 7.02 -27.12 0.45
CA PRO A 19 6.13 -25.99 0.78
C PRO A 19 5.74 -25.93 2.27
N ALA A 20 6.01 -26.98 3.04
CA ALA A 20 5.88 -27.02 4.49
C ALA A 20 6.88 -26.11 5.23
N LEU A 21 8.05 -25.82 4.64
CA LEU A 21 9.07 -24.96 5.28
C LEU A 21 8.67 -23.48 5.29
N LEU A 22 7.81 -23.07 4.36
CA LEU A 22 7.31 -21.70 4.27
C LEU A 22 6.01 -21.49 5.06
N ALA A 23 5.33 -22.58 5.45
CA ALA A 23 4.03 -22.51 6.11
C ALA A 23 4.10 -21.65 7.39
N GLY A 24 3.40 -20.51 7.38
CA GLY A 24 3.35 -19.57 8.50
C GLY A 24 4.35 -18.41 8.45
N THR A 25 5.19 -18.30 7.43
CA THR A 25 6.00 -17.09 7.18
C THR A 25 5.16 -16.03 6.44
N PRO A 26 5.45 -14.72 6.61
CA PRO A 26 4.82 -13.66 5.81
C PRO A 26 4.92 -13.93 4.29
N GLY A 27 6.07 -14.44 3.83
CA GLY A 27 6.29 -14.79 2.42
C GLY A 27 5.41 -15.94 1.90
N HIS A 28 4.90 -16.83 2.76
CA HIS A 28 3.95 -17.85 2.34
C HIS A 28 2.55 -17.29 2.09
N GLY A 29 2.10 -16.35 2.92
CA GLY A 29 0.85 -15.62 2.68
C GLY A 29 0.90 -14.90 1.33
N ASP A 30 1.99 -14.17 1.09
CA ASP A 30 2.20 -13.44 -0.17
C ASP A 30 2.27 -14.37 -1.39
N ALA A 31 2.93 -15.53 -1.26
CA ALA A 31 2.99 -16.53 -2.31
C ALA A 31 1.61 -17.10 -2.68
N LEU A 32 0.73 -17.33 -1.68
CA LEU A 32 -0.64 -17.77 -1.91
C LEU A 32 -1.47 -16.69 -2.63
N VAL A 33 -1.35 -15.42 -2.20
CA VAL A 33 -2.02 -14.27 -2.83
C VAL A 33 -1.59 -14.12 -4.30
N LEU A 34 -0.29 -14.19 -4.56
CA LEU A 34 0.27 -14.12 -5.92
C LEU A 34 -0.20 -15.30 -6.78
N GLY A 35 -0.21 -16.51 -6.23
CA GLY A 35 -0.69 -17.72 -6.89
C GLY A 35 -2.18 -17.63 -7.26
N ALA A 36 -3.03 -17.24 -6.31
CA ALA A 36 -4.46 -17.05 -6.53
C ALA A 36 -4.73 -15.99 -7.61
N THR A 37 -3.98 -14.88 -7.58
CA THR A 37 -4.05 -13.82 -8.61
C THR A 37 -3.75 -14.36 -10.00
N ARG A 38 -2.69 -15.16 -10.15
CA ARG A 38 -2.31 -15.79 -11.44
C ARG A 38 -3.35 -16.79 -11.93
N LEU A 39 -3.93 -17.58 -11.04
CA LEU A 39 -4.97 -18.56 -11.37
C LEU A 39 -6.27 -17.87 -11.82
N LEU A 40 -6.67 -16.78 -11.16
CA LEU A 40 -7.79 -15.95 -11.64
C LEU A 40 -7.49 -15.33 -13.01
N ALA A 41 -6.28 -14.83 -13.24
CA ALA A 41 -5.89 -14.32 -14.55
C ALA A 41 -5.94 -15.41 -15.64
N ALA A 42 -5.62 -16.65 -15.29
CA ALA A 42 -5.68 -17.82 -16.18
C ALA A 42 -7.08 -18.43 -16.32
N GLY A 43 -8.12 -17.86 -15.69
CA GLY A 43 -9.49 -18.36 -15.79
C GLY A 43 -9.76 -19.65 -14.99
N ARG A 44 -8.99 -19.92 -13.93
CA ARG A 44 -9.12 -21.09 -13.05
C ARG A 44 -9.62 -20.66 -11.66
N PRO A 45 -10.92 -20.32 -11.50
CA PRO A 45 -11.44 -19.76 -10.25
C PRO A 45 -11.44 -20.77 -9.10
N GLU A 46 -11.65 -22.05 -9.35
CA GLU A 46 -11.70 -23.09 -8.30
C GLU A 46 -10.33 -23.26 -7.63
N ASP A 47 -9.25 -23.32 -8.41
CA ASP A 47 -7.89 -23.42 -7.87
C ASP A 47 -7.48 -22.13 -7.14
N ALA A 48 -7.89 -20.98 -7.68
CA ALA A 48 -7.65 -19.70 -7.04
C ALA A 48 -8.36 -19.60 -5.68
N PHE A 49 -9.59 -20.11 -5.60
CA PHE A 49 -10.35 -20.18 -4.36
C PHE A 49 -9.59 -20.95 -3.29
N LEU A 50 -9.01 -22.12 -3.62
CA LEU A 50 -8.26 -22.93 -2.65
C LEU A 50 -7.06 -22.18 -2.06
N LEU A 51 -6.31 -21.45 -2.90
CA LEU A 51 -5.17 -20.66 -2.44
C LEU A 51 -5.61 -19.45 -1.61
N ALA A 52 -6.65 -18.75 -2.05
CA ALA A 52 -7.19 -17.59 -1.33
C ALA A 52 -7.82 -17.99 0.01
N ASP A 53 -8.57 -19.08 0.07
CA ASP A 53 -9.15 -19.61 1.31
C ASP A 53 -8.05 -20.06 2.27
N ARG A 54 -7.00 -20.71 1.77
CA ARG A 54 -5.83 -21.03 2.59
C ARG A 54 -5.19 -19.77 3.16
N ALA A 55 -5.00 -18.73 2.35
CA ALA A 55 -4.43 -17.46 2.79
C ALA A 55 -5.29 -16.78 3.87
N CYS A 56 -6.62 -16.83 3.74
CA CYS A 56 -7.55 -16.31 4.76
C CYS A 56 -7.41 -17.01 6.12
N ARG A 57 -6.96 -18.28 6.16
CA ARG A 57 -6.81 -19.05 7.39
C ARG A 57 -5.45 -18.85 8.08
N LEU A 58 -4.50 -18.16 7.45
CA LEU A 58 -3.17 -17.91 8.02
C LEU A 58 -3.14 -16.78 9.04
N SER A 59 -4.16 -15.90 9.07
CA SER A 59 -4.22 -14.77 9.99
C SER A 59 -5.65 -14.52 10.45
N SER A 60 -5.78 -14.01 11.68
CA SER A 60 -7.05 -13.56 12.24
C SER A 60 -6.88 -12.13 12.77
N PRO A 61 -7.55 -11.12 12.19
CA PRO A 61 -8.48 -11.23 11.05
C PRO A 61 -7.77 -11.62 9.73
N PRO A 62 -8.50 -12.20 8.75
CA PRO A 62 -7.95 -12.48 7.43
C PRO A 62 -7.47 -11.21 6.72
N PRO A 63 -6.36 -11.26 5.95
CA PRO A 63 -5.91 -10.13 5.16
C PRO A 63 -6.94 -9.72 4.10
N ALA A 64 -7.13 -8.42 3.89
CA ALA A 64 -8.08 -7.89 2.92
C ALA A 64 -7.84 -8.40 1.47
N PRO A 65 -6.59 -8.50 0.95
CA PRO A 65 -6.34 -9.04 -0.39
C PRO A 65 -6.77 -10.50 -0.54
N SER A 66 -6.60 -11.31 0.51
CA SER A 66 -7.01 -12.72 0.51
C SER A 66 -8.53 -12.85 0.44
N LEU A 67 -9.26 -12.03 1.21
CA LEU A 67 -10.72 -11.96 1.15
C LEU A 67 -11.21 -11.50 -0.23
N ALA A 68 -10.57 -10.50 -0.84
CA ALA A 68 -10.92 -10.03 -2.17
C ALA A 68 -10.69 -11.08 -3.28
N LEU A 69 -9.59 -11.83 -3.22
CA LEU A 69 -9.32 -12.91 -4.17
C LEU A 69 -10.28 -14.08 -3.98
N ARG A 70 -10.65 -14.40 -2.74
CA ARG A 70 -11.66 -15.42 -2.44
C ARG A 70 -13.03 -14.99 -2.97
N ALA A 71 -13.41 -13.73 -2.76
CA ALA A 71 -14.63 -13.14 -3.30
C ALA A 71 -14.69 -13.22 -4.84
N LEU A 72 -13.60 -12.85 -5.53
CA LEU A 72 -13.52 -12.94 -6.99
C LEU A 72 -13.67 -14.38 -7.51
N SER A 73 -13.08 -15.34 -6.78
CA SER A 73 -13.16 -16.75 -7.13
C SER A 73 -14.59 -17.28 -6.96
N LEU A 74 -15.20 -17.01 -5.81
CA LEU A 74 -16.61 -17.33 -5.51
C LEU A 74 -17.56 -16.71 -6.55
N TRP A 75 -17.34 -15.45 -6.91
CA TRP A 75 -18.15 -14.77 -7.92
C TRP A 75 -18.13 -15.48 -9.28
N ARG A 76 -16.95 -15.91 -9.71
CA ARG A 76 -16.78 -16.66 -10.98
C ARG A 76 -17.34 -18.08 -10.92
N MET A 77 -17.36 -18.68 -9.74
CA MET A 77 -18.00 -19.98 -9.49
C MET A 77 -19.53 -19.87 -9.37
N GLY A 78 -20.10 -18.66 -9.31
CA GLY A 78 -21.54 -18.43 -9.19
C GLY A 78 -22.04 -18.24 -7.76
N GLU A 79 -21.16 -18.34 -6.76
CA GLU A 79 -21.47 -18.17 -5.33
C GLU A 79 -21.52 -16.67 -4.96
N LYS A 80 -22.48 -15.96 -5.55
CA LYS A 80 -22.55 -14.48 -5.51
C LYS A 80 -22.72 -13.90 -4.10
N THR A 81 -23.54 -14.53 -3.26
CA THR A 81 -23.84 -14.02 -1.91
C THR A 81 -22.60 -14.03 -1.03
N GLU A 82 -21.86 -15.14 -1.01
CA GLU A 82 -20.61 -15.25 -0.24
C GLU A 82 -19.54 -14.33 -0.80
N ALA A 83 -19.47 -14.20 -2.13
CA ALA A 83 -18.55 -13.27 -2.78
C ALA A 83 -18.76 -11.82 -2.33
N VAL A 84 -20.00 -11.34 -2.31
CA VAL A 84 -20.33 -9.98 -1.84
C VAL A 84 -20.01 -9.81 -0.36
N ALA A 85 -20.29 -10.82 0.46
CA ALA A 85 -19.97 -10.78 1.89
C ALA A 85 -18.46 -10.69 2.15
N ASP A 86 -17.65 -11.48 1.45
CA ASP A 86 -16.19 -11.44 1.57
C ASP A 86 -15.61 -10.12 1.06
N LEU A 87 -16.09 -9.63 -0.09
CA LEU A 87 -15.65 -8.36 -0.62
C LEU A 87 -16.02 -7.19 0.30
N SER A 88 -17.20 -7.23 0.93
CA SER A 88 -17.61 -6.22 1.91
C SER A 88 -16.65 -6.19 3.11
N ARG A 89 -16.22 -7.36 3.60
CA ARG A 89 -15.22 -7.46 4.67
C ARG A 89 -13.84 -6.96 4.22
N ALA A 90 -13.45 -7.25 2.98
CA ALA A 90 -12.20 -6.76 2.41
C ALA A 90 -12.16 -5.22 2.33
N LEU A 91 -13.25 -4.61 1.85
CA LEU A 91 -13.39 -3.14 1.76
C LEU A 91 -13.39 -2.46 3.13
N THR A 92 -13.95 -3.10 4.16
CA THR A 92 -13.84 -2.60 5.55
C THR A 92 -12.41 -2.68 6.08
N GLY A 93 -11.63 -3.68 5.65
CA GLY A 93 -10.26 -3.89 6.10
C GLY A 93 -9.27 -2.92 5.46
N ASP A 94 -9.17 -2.95 4.13
CA ASP A 94 -8.32 -2.03 3.36
C ASP A 94 -8.95 -1.76 1.98
N PRO A 95 -9.69 -0.66 1.82
CA PRO A 95 -10.28 -0.31 0.54
C PRO A 95 -9.28 0.27 -0.46
N GLY A 96 -8.09 0.69 0.01
CA GLY A 96 -7.02 1.23 -0.83
C GLY A 96 -6.13 0.16 -1.44
N ASP A 97 -6.22 -1.09 -0.96
CA ASP A 97 -5.47 -2.19 -1.52
C ASP A 97 -5.85 -2.43 -3.00
N PRO A 98 -4.86 -2.52 -3.92
CA PRO A 98 -5.13 -2.67 -5.35
C PRO A 98 -5.94 -3.91 -5.73
N VAL A 99 -5.79 -5.01 -4.98
CA VAL A 99 -6.51 -6.26 -5.22
C VAL A 99 -7.96 -6.11 -4.78
N VAL A 100 -8.20 -5.49 -3.62
CA VAL A 100 -9.55 -5.17 -3.11
C VAL A 100 -10.27 -4.22 -4.06
N ALA A 101 -9.62 -3.12 -4.44
CA ALA A 101 -10.15 -2.11 -5.36
C ALA A 101 -10.56 -2.72 -6.70
N ARG A 102 -9.66 -3.54 -7.29
CA ARG A 102 -9.93 -4.24 -8.55
C ARG A 102 -11.08 -5.23 -8.42
N ALA A 103 -11.11 -6.02 -7.35
CA ALA A 103 -12.18 -6.98 -7.10
C ALA A 103 -13.54 -6.26 -7.03
N ALA A 104 -13.60 -5.14 -6.34
CA ALA A 104 -14.81 -4.36 -6.19
C ALA A 104 -15.32 -3.79 -7.52
N LEU A 105 -14.44 -3.23 -8.34
CA LEU A 105 -14.78 -2.77 -9.67
C LEU A 105 -15.32 -3.91 -10.56
N GLN A 106 -14.70 -5.08 -10.50
CA GLN A 106 -15.12 -6.24 -11.30
C GLN A 106 -16.48 -6.80 -10.87
N LEU A 107 -16.72 -6.96 -9.57
CA LEU A 107 -18.00 -7.46 -9.05
C LEU A 107 -19.12 -6.45 -9.33
N SER A 108 -18.86 -5.16 -9.11
CA SER A 108 -19.81 -4.08 -9.45
C SER A 108 -20.16 -4.07 -10.93
N ALA A 109 -19.17 -4.19 -11.83
CA ALA A 109 -19.43 -4.31 -13.27
C ALA A 109 -20.19 -5.59 -13.66
N GLY A 110 -20.06 -6.65 -12.86
CA GLY A 110 -20.84 -7.89 -12.98
C GLY A 110 -22.26 -7.81 -12.42
N GLY A 111 -22.69 -6.67 -11.87
CA GLY A 111 -24.01 -6.48 -11.28
C GLY A 111 -24.14 -6.95 -9.83
N ALA A 112 -23.04 -6.99 -9.07
CA ALA A 112 -23.12 -7.19 -7.62
C ALA A 112 -23.85 -6.02 -6.96
N GLU A 113 -24.77 -6.34 -6.06
CA GLU A 113 -25.51 -5.35 -5.27
C GLU A 113 -24.64 -4.88 -4.10
N MET A 114 -23.91 -3.80 -4.31
CA MET A 114 -23.00 -3.20 -3.33
C MET A 114 -22.86 -1.69 -3.59
N PRO A 115 -22.44 -0.88 -2.59
CA PRO A 115 -22.12 0.53 -2.80
C PRO A 115 -21.13 0.69 -3.97
N ASP A 116 -21.26 1.75 -4.79
CA ASP A 116 -20.35 1.94 -5.92
C ASP A 116 -18.91 2.04 -5.39
N PRO A 117 -18.04 1.07 -5.71
CA PRO A 117 -16.68 1.05 -5.17
C PRO A 117 -15.89 2.28 -5.61
N CYS A 118 -16.26 2.93 -6.70
CA CYS A 118 -15.60 4.16 -7.15
C CYS A 118 -15.70 5.29 -6.12
N ASP A 119 -16.80 5.36 -5.35
CA ASP A 119 -16.98 6.37 -4.31
C ASP A 119 -15.94 6.23 -3.20
N LEU A 120 -15.64 4.99 -2.84
CA LEU A 120 -14.63 4.70 -1.83
C LEU A 120 -13.22 4.87 -2.39
N LEU A 121 -12.97 4.40 -3.62
CA LEU A 121 -11.65 4.48 -4.27
C LEU A 121 -11.21 5.91 -4.56
N VAL A 122 -12.13 6.82 -4.88
CA VAL A 122 -11.79 8.25 -5.00
C VAL A 122 -11.25 8.82 -3.68
N GLN A 123 -11.62 8.23 -2.55
CA GLN A 123 -11.16 8.60 -1.21
C GLN A 123 -9.89 7.83 -0.77
N THR A 124 -9.26 6.98 -1.61
CA THR A 124 -8.00 6.28 -1.27
C THR A 124 -6.74 6.97 -1.85
N VAL A 125 -5.63 6.96 -1.08
CA VAL A 125 -4.39 7.72 -1.39
C VAL A 125 -3.61 7.09 -2.54
N GLN A 126 -3.78 5.79 -2.78
CA GLN A 126 -2.90 5.00 -3.63
C GLN A 126 -3.67 4.33 -4.79
N ALA A 127 -2.94 4.13 -5.89
CA ALA A 127 -3.33 3.60 -7.21
C ALA A 127 -3.88 4.64 -8.22
N HIS A 128 -2.96 5.24 -8.99
CA HIS A 128 -3.25 6.22 -10.04
C HIS A 128 -4.17 5.69 -11.16
N ASP A 129 -3.99 4.46 -11.63
CA ASP A 129 -4.78 3.91 -12.74
C ASP A 129 -6.20 3.54 -12.31
N LEU A 130 -6.36 2.91 -11.14
CA LEU A 130 -7.68 2.60 -10.60
C LEU A 130 -8.44 3.87 -10.23
N LEU A 131 -7.74 4.86 -9.64
CA LEU A 131 -8.31 6.16 -9.35
C LEU A 131 -8.82 6.86 -10.64
N ARG A 132 -8.02 6.86 -11.72
CA ARG A 132 -8.43 7.38 -13.03
C ARG A 132 -9.70 6.71 -13.55
N LEU A 133 -9.76 5.38 -13.48
CA LEU A 133 -10.93 4.61 -13.92
C LEU A 133 -12.17 4.93 -13.08
N SER A 134 -12.01 5.03 -11.75
CA SER A 134 -13.08 5.40 -10.83
C SER A 134 -13.61 6.81 -11.09
N VAL A 135 -12.72 7.79 -11.27
CA VAL A 135 -13.09 9.16 -11.66
C VAL A 135 -13.88 9.16 -12.97
N ALA A 136 -13.37 8.48 -14.00
CA ALA A 136 -14.03 8.41 -15.30
C ALA A 136 -15.44 7.82 -15.21
N ARG A 137 -15.61 6.73 -14.47
CA ARG A 137 -16.91 6.08 -14.28
C ARG A 137 -17.90 6.97 -13.52
N LEU A 138 -17.46 7.64 -12.45
CA LEU A 138 -18.31 8.52 -11.64
C LEU A 138 -18.76 9.78 -12.40
N LEU A 139 -17.88 10.36 -13.22
CA LEU A 139 -18.29 11.47 -14.08
C LEU A 139 -19.27 10.99 -15.17
N ALA A 140 -19.02 9.82 -15.77
CA ALA A 140 -19.93 9.22 -16.74
C ALA A 140 -21.30 8.84 -16.16
N SER A 141 -21.39 8.60 -14.85
CA SER A 141 -22.67 8.37 -14.16
C SER A 141 -23.45 9.67 -13.88
N GLY A 142 -22.97 10.82 -14.35
CA GLY A 142 -23.63 12.12 -14.22
C GLY A 142 -23.20 12.95 -13.02
N ARG A 143 -22.12 12.58 -12.30
CA ARG A 143 -21.58 13.46 -11.25
C ARG A 143 -20.88 14.65 -11.90
N PRO A 144 -21.25 15.89 -11.58
CA PRO A 144 -20.69 17.08 -12.23
C PRO A 144 -19.25 17.38 -11.77
N ALA A 145 -18.88 16.98 -10.54
CA ALA A 145 -17.54 17.16 -10.00
C ALA A 145 -17.22 16.16 -8.90
N LEU A 146 -15.92 15.93 -8.70
CA LEU A 146 -15.33 15.03 -7.73
C LEU A 146 -14.19 15.73 -7.01
N ALA A 147 -14.02 15.41 -5.73
CA ALA A 147 -13.00 16.00 -4.90
C ALA A 147 -12.44 14.96 -3.94
N ARG A 148 -11.13 15.05 -3.72
CA ARG A 148 -10.46 14.44 -2.58
C ARG A 148 -9.68 15.54 -1.88
N LEU A 149 -10.08 15.85 -0.66
CA LEU A 149 -9.49 16.91 0.14
C LEU A 149 -9.07 16.35 1.49
N ASP A 150 -7.85 16.64 1.91
CA ASP A 150 -7.31 16.26 3.21
C ASP A 150 -6.79 17.52 3.92
N VAL A 151 -7.06 17.61 5.22
CA VAL A 151 -6.64 18.72 6.07
C VAL A 151 -5.67 18.19 7.10
N MET A 152 -4.42 18.63 7.01
CA MET A 152 -3.34 18.28 7.93
C MET A 152 -2.55 19.55 8.27
N ASP A 153 -2.32 19.82 9.56
CA ASP A 153 -1.56 20.96 10.05
C ASP A 153 -1.99 22.32 9.43
N ARG A 154 -3.31 22.57 9.39
CA ARG A 154 -3.93 23.74 8.74
C ARG A 154 -3.56 23.92 7.26
N ARG A 155 -3.25 22.83 6.58
CA ARG A 155 -3.00 22.81 5.14
C ARG A 155 -4.02 21.92 4.47
N LEU A 156 -4.75 22.48 3.51
CA LEU A 156 -5.66 21.74 2.65
C LEU A 156 -4.85 21.22 1.47
N THR A 157 -4.80 19.90 1.31
CA THR A 157 -4.14 19.25 0.19
C THR A 157 -5.09 18.30 -0.52
N GLY A 158 -4.88 18.07 -1.80
CA GLY A 158 -5.67 17.09 -2.55
C GLY A 158 -5.88 17.48 -4.00
N TRP A 159 -7.03 17.12 -4.55
CA TRP A 159 -7.37 17.40 -5.93
C TRP A 159 -8.87 17.60 -6.13
N LEU A 160 -9.19 18.35 -7.19
CA LEU A 160 -10.55 18.55 -7.69
C LEU A 160 -10.60 18.19 -9.18
N ILE A 161 -11.71 17.60 -9.60
CA ILE A 161 -12.02 17.31 -11.00
C ILE A 161 -13.47 17.71 -11.26
N TRP A 162 -13.73 18.37 -12.38
CA TRP A 162 -15.08 18.73 -12.81
C TRP A 162 -15.30 18.36 -14.27
N ALA A 163 -16.53 17.98 -14.59
CA ALA A 163 -16.96 17.72 -15.96
C ALA A 163 -17.08 19.05 -16.74
N GLY A 164 -16.80 18.98 -18.04
CA GLY A 164 -16.93 20.11 -18.95
C GLY A 164 -15.62 20.89 -19.15
N ASN A 165 -15.77 22.05 -19.81
CA ASN A 165 -14.65 22.83 -20.34
C ASN A 165 -14.37 24.13 -19.56
N ALA A 166 -14.99 24.33 -18.40
CA ALA A 166 -14.78 25.52 -17.59
C ALA A 166 -13.30 25.68 -17.21
N ALA A 167 -12.73 26.85 -17.49
CA ALA A 167 -11.32 27.12 -17.28
C ALA A 167 -10.95 27.28 -15.79
N SER A 168 -11.92 27.60 -14.95
CA SER A 168 -11.75 27.77 -13.52
C SER A 168 -13.02 27.39 -12.77
N VAL A 169 -12.85 27.07 -11.50
CA VAL A 169 -13.91 26.75 -10.53
C VAL A 169 -13.71 27.58 -9.26
N GLU A 170 -14.78 27.79 -8.50
CA GLU A 170 -14.74 28.50 -7.22
C GLU A 170 -14.89 27.50 -6.07
N LEU A 171 -13.84 27.41 -5.25
CA LEU A 171 -13.84 26.67 -4.01
C LEU A 171 -14.19 27.62 -2.86
N SER A 172 -15.34 27.41 -2.23
CA SER A 172 -15.72 28.10 -1.01
C SER A 172 -15.44 27.22 0.20
N LEU A 173 -14.72 27.78 1.17
CA LEU A 173 -14.35 27.12 2.42
C LEU A 173 -15.06 27.84 3.57
N GLU A 174 -15.79 27.08 4.39
CA GLU A 174 -16.49 27.62 5.55
C GLU A 174 -15.52 28.38 6.47
N GLY A 175 -15.73 29.68 6.63
CA GLY A 175 -14.89 30.56 7.46
C GLY A 175 -13.60 31.09 6.83
N SER A 176 -13.16 30.57 5.68
CA SER A 176 -11.92 31.00 4.99
C SER A 176 -12.17 31.76 3.67
N GLY A 177 -13.44 31.87 3.26
CA GLY A 177 -13.88 32.58 2.07
C GLY A 177 -13.68 31.78 0.77
N GLU A 178 -13.88 32.45 -0.35
CA GLU A 178 -13.83 31.86 -1.69
C GLU A 178 -12.43 31.94 -2.29
N ARG A 179 -12.10 30.95 -3.12
CA ARG A 179 -10.86 30.86 -3.89
C ARG A 179 -11.17 30.38 -5.30
N THR A 180 -10.75 31.16 -6.29
CA THR A 180 -10.80 30.76 -7.69
C THR A 180 -9.61 29.86 -8.01
N LEU A 181 -9.88 28.68 -8.55
CA LEU A 181 -8.88 27.69 -8.93
C LEU A 181 -8.93 27.48 -10.44
N ALA A 182 -7.79 27.63 -11.11
CA ALA A 182 -7.66 27.41 -12.54
C ALA A 182 -7.45 25.92 -12.85
N ALA A 183 -7.96 25.46 -14.00
CA ALA A 183 -7.65 24.13 -14.52
C ALA A 183 -6.15 24.00 -14.80
N GLN A 184 -5.54 22.92 -14.33
CA GLN A 184 -4.17 22.59 -14.67
C GLN A 184 -4.12 21.92 -16.07
N PRO A 185 -3.21 22.36 -16.97
CA PRO A 185 -2.96 21.64 -18.22
C PRO A 185 -2.52 20.21 -17.95
N ASP A 186 -3.01 19.26 -18.74
CA ASP A 186 -2.64 17.83 -18.67
C ASP A 186 -2.79 17.19 -17.28
N PHE A 187 -3.82 17.62 -16.54
CA PHE A 187 -4.08 17.09 -15.20
C PHE A 187 -4.22 15.56 -15.23
N PRO A 188 -3.39 14.81 -14.49
CA PRO A 188 -3.25 13.38 -14.70
C PRO A 188 -4.56 12.65 -14.44
N LEU A 189 -5.37 13.01 -13.45
CA LEU A 189 -6.56 12.21 -13.13
C LEU A 189 -7.79 12.55 -14.00
N ALA A 190 -7.73 13.60 -14.84
CA ALA A 190 -8.88 14.02 -15.64
C ALA A 190 -9.10 13.11 -16.86
N PRO A 191 -10.29 12.51 -17.03
CA PRO A 191 -10.66 11.85 -18.28
C PRO A 191 -10.96 12.88 -19.39
N PRO A 192 -11.06 12.45 -20.67
CA PRO A 192 -11.46 13.33 -21.76
C PRO A 192 -12.79 14.04 -21.47
N GLY A 193 -12.85 15.36 -21.68
CA GLY A 193 -14.04 16.17 -21.40
C GLY A 193 -14.18 16.59 -19.92
N ALA A 194 -13.18 16.33 -19.08
CA ALA A 194 -13.08 16.85 -17.73
C ALA A 194 -11.81 17.69 -17.55
N ARG A 195 -11.80 18.51 -16.52
CA ARG A 195 -10.65 19.30 -16.09
C ARG A 195 -10.40 19.07 -14.60
N GLY A 196 -9.19 19.38 -14.14
CA GLY A 196 -8.86 19.23 -12.74
C GLY A 196 -7.68 20.08 -12.31
N THR A 197 -7.47 20.14 -11.01
CA THR A 197 -6.32 20.80 -10.39
C THR A 197 -5.95 20.10 -9.09
N PHE A 198 -4.66 20.16 -8.74
CA PHE A 198 -4.24 19.92 -7.36
C PHE A 198 -4.57 21.12 -6.49
N ILE A 199 -4.79 20.85 -5.20
CA ILE A 199 -4.95 21.84 -4.16
C ILE A 199 -3.79 21.71 -3.19
N ASP A 200 -3.23 22.86 -2.88
CA ASP A 200 -2.26 23.04 -1.81
C ASP A 200 -2.44 24.46 -1.25
N LEU A 201 -3.22 24.58 -0.18
CA LEU A 201 -3.62 25.87 0.39
C LEU A 201 -3.38 25.89 1.90
N ALA A 202 -2.77 26.97 2.39
CA ALA A 202 -2.73 27.25 3.82
C ALA A 202 -4.10 27.79 4.28
N LEU A 203 -4.66 27.16 5.31
CA LEU A 203 -5.91 27.57 5.94
C LEU A 203 -5.63 28.56 7.07
N SER A 204 -6.45 29.61 7.18
CA SER A 204 -6.38 30.60 8.26
C SER A 204 -7.13 30.16 9.53
N CYS A 205 -8.09 29.25 9.39
CA CYS A 205 -8.97 28.73 10.43
C CYS A 205 -9.25 27.24 10.22
N ASP A 206 -9.90 26.61 11.20
CA ASP A 206 -10.44 25.26 11.03
C ASP A 206 -11.63 25.31 10.06
N VAL A 207 -11.59 24.45 9.05
CA VAL A 207 -12.63 24.35 8.02
C VAL A 207 -13.23 22.96 8.08
N HIS A 208 -14.56 22.90 8.18
CA HIS A 208 -15.30 21.63 8.28
C HIS A 208 -16.17 21.34 7.06
N ARG A 209 -16.42 22.34 6.21
CA ARG A 209 -17.22 22.19 4.99
C ARG A 209 -16.60 22.93 3.83
N TRP A 210 -16.78 22.36 2.66
CA TRP A 210 -16.38 22.96 1.40
C TRP A 210 -17.51 22.83 0.37
N THR A 211 -17.58 23.80 -0.54
CA THR A 211 -18.45 23.77 -1.72
C THR A 211 -17.63 24.15 -2.95
N LEU A 212 -17.96 23.52 -4.08
CA LEU A 212 -17.36 23.82 -5.36
C LEU A 212 -18.45 24.29 -6.32
N GLY A 213 -18.26 25.44 -6.94
CA GLY A 213 -19.18 26.01 -7.93
C GLY A 213 -18.46 26.47 -9.19
N LEU A 214 -19.25 26.79 -10.22
CA LEU A 214 -18.76 27.56 -11.36
C LEU A 214 -18.83 29.06 -11.04
N PRO A 215 -17.87 29.87 -11.54
CA PRO A 215 -17.88 31.31 -11.29
C PRO A 215 -19.20 31.95 -11.73
N GLY A 216 -19.89 32.61 -10.80
CA GLY A 216 -21.15 33.30 -11.05
C GLY A 216 -22.40 32.41 -11.06
N GLU A 217 -22.28 31.12 -10.76
CA GLU A 217 -23.42 30.21 -10.58
C GLU A 217 -23.77 30.04 -9.10
N THR A 218 -25.07 30.03 -8.80
CA THR A 218 -25.58 29.85 -7.43
C THR A 218 -25.68 28.40 -7.00
N GLU A 219 -25.80 27.46 -7.94
CA GLU A 219 -25.85 26.03 -7.61
C GLU A 219 -24.43 25.44 -7.55
N PRO A 220 -24.04 24.83 -6.42
CA PRO A 220 -22.74 24.18 -6.33
C PRO A 220 -22.72 22.90 -7.19
N LEU A 221 -21.62 22.68 -7.90
CA LEU A 221 -21.35 21.41 -8.57
C LEU A 221 -21.29 20.27 -7.56
N THR A 222 -20.61 20.49 -6.43
CA THR A 222 -20.49 19.49 -5.38
C THR A 222 -20.13 20.13 -4.04
N SER A 223 -20.32 19.40 -2.96
CA SER A 223 -19.97 19.85 -1.61
C SER A 223 -19.65 18.66 -0.72
N GLY A 224 -18.96 18.91 0.38
CA GLY A 224 -18.64 17.87 1.34
C GLY A 224 -18.16 18.38 2.67
N ALA A 225 -17.98 17.45 3.60
CA ALA A 225 -17.34 17.70 4.88
C ALA A 225 -15.83 17.51 4.77
N LEU A 226 -15.07 18.37 5.45
CA LEU A 226 -13.67 18.16 5.77
C LEU A 226 -13.60 17.67 7.20
N TRP A 227 -13.00 16.50 7.38
CA TRP A 227 -12.64 16.02 8.69
C TRP A 227 -11.16 16.33 8.86
N PRO A 228 -10.79 17.24 9.79
CA PRO A 228 -9.39 17.37 10.17
C PRO A 228 -8.93 15.97 10.55
N ARG A 229 -7.91 15.44 9.86
CA ARG A 229 -7.15 14.32 10.40
C ARG A 229 -6.35 14.92 11.52
N SER A 230 -7.02 15.15 12.65
CA SER A 230 -6.39 15.64 13.83
C SER A 230 -5.34 14.61 14.17
N SER A 231 -4.09 15.01 14.00
CA SER A 231 -2.97 14.49 14.76
C SER A 231 -3.19 14.76 16.25
N ALA A 232 -4.41 14.71 16.81
CA ALA A 232 -4.68 14.88 18.22
C ALA A 232 -4.10 13.73 19.08
N ALA A 233 -3.34 12.80 18.47
CA ALA A 233 -2.43 11.88 19.14
C ALA A 233 -0.93 12.24 18.97
N VAL A 234 -0.61 13.39 18.39
CA VAL A 234 0.70 14.04 18.41
C VAL A 234 0.44 15.41 19.00
N SER A 235 0.79 15.59 20.27
CA SER A 235 0.90 16.91 20.89
C SER A 235 1.57 17.89 19.91
N PRO A 236 1.26 19.20 19.96
CA PRO A 236 2.01 20.19 19.20
C PRO A 236 3.43 20.22 19.76
N LEU A 237 4.28 19.31 19.30
CA LEU A 237 5.68 19.62 19.18
C LEU A 237 5.69 20.63 18.05
N GLU A 238 5.76 21.90 18.43
CA GLU A 238 6.46 22.89 17.63
C GLU A 238 7.76 22.24 17.18
N GLY A 239 7.73 21.62 16.01
CA GLY A 239 8.89 21.12 15.31
C GLY A 239 9.61 22.34 14.78
N ARG A 240 10.18 23.15 15.68
CA ARG A 240 11.38 23.91 15.34
C ARG A 240 12.31 22.88 14.72
N ALA A 241 12.64 23.06 13.45
CA ALA A 241 13.83 22.43 12.93
C ALA A 241 14.93 22.70 13.97
N PRO A 242 15.60 21.66 14.51
CA PRO A 242 16.47 21.86 15.64
C PRO A 242 17.50 22.93 15.26
N ASP A 243 17.56 24.01 16.05
CA ASP A 243 18.45 25.15 15.81
C ASP A 243 19.94 24.70 15.73
N LEU A 244 20.23 23.51 16.25
CA LEU A 244 21.46 22.75 16.02
C LEU A 244 21.17 21.34 15.52
N VAL A 245 21.69 21.02 14.33
CA VAL A 245 21.91 19.62 13.92
C VAL A 245 23.06 19.07 14.77
N PRO A 246 22.83 18.10 15.68
CA PRO A 246 23.91 17.53 16.46
C PRO A 246 24.94 16.89 15.54
N ALA A 247 26.22 17.01 15.89
CA ALA A 247 27.30 16.38 15.14
C ALA A 247 27.01 14.88 14.97
N ARG A 248 27.17 14.37 13.73
CA ARG A 248 26.90 12.97 13.41
C ARG A 248 27.75 12.09 14.31
N ARG A 249 27.08 11.30 15.15
CA ARG A 249 27.74 10.33 16.04
C ARG A 249 28.39 9.23 15.20
N PRO A 250 29.48 8.62 15.68
CA PRO A 250 30.06 7.47 14.99
C PRO A 250 29.04 6.33 14.92
N ILE A 251 28.89 5.73 13.73
CA ILE A 251 27.94 4.66 13.43
C ILE A 251 28.73 3.37 13.22
N THR A 252 28.25 2.25 13.74
CA THR A 252 28.75 0.92 13.39
C THR A 252 27.68 0.17 12.59
N ILE A 253 28.02 -0.20 11.36
CA ILE A 253 27.21 -1.05 10.47
C ILE A 253 27.60 -2.50 10.75
N LEU A 254 26.67 -3.28 11.30
CA LEU A 254 26.87 -4.70 11.58
C LEU A 254 26.26 -5.53 10.45
N VAL A 255 27.08 -6.39 9.84
CA VAL A 255 26.66 -7.25 8.72
C VAL A 255 26.82 -8.72 9.13
N PRO A 256 25.73 -9.44 9.42
CA PRO A 256 25.79 -10.89 9.58
C PRO A 256 25.96 -11.56 8.21
N VAL A 257 26.81 -12.59 8.13
CA VAL A 257 27.07 -13.34 6.89
C VAL A 257 26.08 -14.50 6.79
N PHE A 258 25.41 -14.58 5.64
CA PHE A 258 24.54 -15.70 5.26
C PHE A 258 25.08 -16.40 4.00
N GLU A 259 24.56 -17.57 3.65
CA GLU A 259 25.13 -18.45 2.60
C GLU A 259 25.07 -17.85 1.17
N ASP A 260 24.19 -16.87 0.95
CA ASP A 260 24.03 -16.19 -0.35
C ASP A 260 25.24 -15.28 -0.65
N PHE A 261 26.07 -15.74 -1.58
CA PHE A 261 27.29 -15.04 -1.99
C PHE A 261 27.00 -13.71 -2.69
N GLU A 262 26.01 -13.65 -3.59
CA GLU A 262 25.76 -12.46 -4.40
C GLU A 262 25.15 -11.34 -3.54
N ALA A 263 24.14 -11.68 -2.73
CA ALA A 263 23.52 -10.72 -1.82
C ALA A 263 24.52 -10.20 -0.78
N THR A 264 25.36 -11.08 -0.21
CA THR A 264 26.40 -10.69 0.76
C THR A 264 27.45 -9.79 0.10
N GLN A 265 27.87 -10.11 -1.13
CA GLN A 265 28.84 -9.29 -1.86
C GLN A 265 28.32 -7.88 -2.14
N ASP A 266 27.07 -7.74 -2.58
CA ASP A 266 26.47 -6.44 -2.85
C ASP A 266 26.25 -5.62 -1.56
N CYS A 267 25.80 -6.28 -0.49
CA CYS A 267 25.69 -5.69 0.85
C CYS A 267 27.04 -5.13 1.33
N LEU A 268 28.10 -5.94 1.27
CA LEU A 268 29.45 -5.54 1.68
C LEU A 268 30.00 -4.42 0.81
N ARG A 269 29.76 -4.46 -0.51
CA ARG A 269 30.16 -3.37 -1.41
C ARG A 269 29.52 -2.05 -1.02
N ALA A 270 28.22 -2.05 -0.71
CA ALA A 270 27.50 -0.85 -0.28
C ALA A 270 27.98 -0.35 1.10
N ALA A 271 28.16 -1.26 2.07
CA ALA A 271 28.64 -0.91 3.40
C ALA A 271 30.06 -0.32 3.37
N VAL A 272 30.95 -0.90 2.56
CA VAL A 272 32.31 -0.39 2.36
C VAL A 272 32.32 0.96 1.64
N ALA A 273 31.43 1.17 0.66
CA ALA A 273 31.30 2.46 -0.02
C ALA A 273 30.81 3.58 0.92
N ALA A 274 30.02 3.24 1.94
CA ALA A 274 29.54 4.17 2.97
C ALA A 274 30.56 4.43 4.10
N LYS A 275 31.73 3.76 4.07
CA LYS A 275 32.76 3.89 5.10
C LYS A 275 33.36 5.29 5.11
N SER A 276 33.47 5.85 6.31
CA SER A 276 34.13 7.14 6.60
C SER A 276 34.78 7.06 7.98
N GLU A 277 35.51 8.08 8.40
CA GLU A 277 36.13 8.12 9.74
C GLU A 277 35.10 7.96 10.87
N SER A 278 33.84 8.35 10.63
CA SER A 278 32.72 8.19 11.55
C SER A 278 31.90 6.92 11.34
N VAL A 279 32.22 6.06 10.37
CA VAL A 279 31.43 4.86 10.06
C VAL A 279 32.32 3.63 10.07
N ARG A 280 32.11 2.75 11.04
CA ARG A 280 32.76 1.45 11.13
C ARG A 280 31.86 0.38 10.51
N VAL A 281 32.44 -0.54 9.76
CA VAL A 281 31.76 -1.77 9.32
C VAL A 281 32.31 -2.92 10.16
N LEU A 282 31.42 -3.77 10.68
CA LEU A 282 31.75 -4.98 11.42
C LEU A 282 31.00 -6.15 10.81
N VAL A 283 31.74 -7.15 10.33
CA VAL A 283 31.15 -8.35 9.73
C VAL A 283 31.21 -9.51 10.72
N VAL A 284 30.11 -10.23 10.88
CA VAL A 284 29.99 -11.38 11.77
C VAL A 284 29.82 -12.64 10.92
N ASP A 285 30.89 -13.45 10.84
CA ASP A 285 30.89 -14.75 10.18
C ASP A 285 30.87 -15.88 11.22
N ASP A 286 29.70 -16.48 11.44
CA ASP A 286 29.48 -17.58 12.38
C ASP A 286 29.74 -18.95 11.72
N ALA A 287 30.95 -19.10 11.17
CA ALA A 287 31.46 -20.32 10.52
C ALA A 287 30.85 -20.68 9.15
N SER A 288 30.80 -19.73 8.21
CA SER A 288 30.35 -19.99 6.84
C SER A 288 31.09 -21.16 6.16
N PRO A 289 30.40 -22.16 5.59
CA PRO A 289 31.04 -23.26 4.85
C PRO A 289 31.50 -22.83 3.44
N ASN A 290 31.01 -21.69 2.95
CA ASN A 290 31.24 -21.20 1.60
C ASN A 290 32.66 -20.61 1.45
N ARG A 291 33.50 -21.32 0.69
CA ARG A 291 34.90 -20.92 0.42
C ARG A 291 35.01 -19.58 -0.31
N ARG A 292 34.07 -19.23 -1.19
CA ARG A 292 34.08 -17.95 -1.92
C ARG A 292 33.81 -16.77 -0.99
N LEU A 293 32.87 -16.93 -0.05
CA LEU A 293 32.60 -15.93 0.99
C LEU A 293 33.82 -15.74 1.88
N LYS A 294 34.43 -16.81 2.38
CA LYS A 294 35.65 -16.72 3.20
C LYS A 294 36.77 -15.93 2.52
N LEU A 295 37.07 -16.24 1.26
CA LEU A 295 38.08 -15.52 0.49
C LEU A 295 37.76 -14.03 0.31
N LEU A 296 36.49 -13.67 0.11
CA LEU A 296 36.05 -12.29 0.00
C LEU A 296 36.21 -11.55 1.34
N LEU A 297 35.77 -12.17 2.45
CA LEU A 297 35.86 -11.60 3.79
C LEU A 297 37.32 -11.39 4.20
N ASP A 298 38.16 -12.40 4.00
CA ASP A 298 39.61 -12.31 4.28
C ASP A 298 40.26 -11.17 3.48
N ALA A 299 39.90 -11.03 2.19
CA ALA A 299 40.42 -9.97 1.34
C ALA A 299 39.98 -8.57 1.79
N LEU A 300 38.75 -8.41 2.26
CA LEU A 300 38.23 -7.13 2.77
C LEU A 300 38.83 -6.80 4.14
N ALA A 301 38.97 -7.78 5.03
CA ALA A 301 39.58 -7.64 6.35
C ALA A 301 41.08 -7.28 6.24
N ALA A 302 41.83 -7.94 5.34
CA ALA A 302 43.24 -7.64 5.09
C ALA A 302 43.47 -6.20 4.60
N ARG A 303 42.46 -5.62 3.93
CA ARG A 303 42.47 -4.21 3.47
C ARG A 303 41.91 -3.25 4.52
N GLY A 304 41.54 -3.74 5.70
CA GLY A 304 40.93 -2.97 6.77
C GLY A 304 39.59 -2.34 6.36
N LEU A 305 38.86 -2.95 5.43
CA LEU A 305 37.57 -2.43 4.93
C LEU A 305 36.40 -2.87 5.81
N ILE A 306 36.53 -4.03 6.45
CA ILE A 306 35.58 -4.62 7.42
C ILE A 306 36.30 -5.08 8.68
#